data_AF-A0A9P0BFP8-F1
#
_entry.id   AF-A0A9P0BFP8-F1
#
_cell.length_a   1.000
_cell.length_b   1.000
_cell.length_c   1.000
_cell.angle_alpha   90.00
_cell.angle_beta   90.00
_cell.angle_gamma   90.00
#
_symmetry.space_group_name_H-M   'P 1'
#
loop_
_entity.id
_entity.type
_entity.pdbx_description
1 polymer ?
#
loop_
_entity_poly.entity_id
_entity_poly.type
_entity_poly.pdbx_seq_one_letter_code
_entity_poly.pdbx_strand_id
1 'polypeptide(L)'
;MNLRIHWIVLFGVLLLGNTSFGQEEQDDEEATVETVADDILYDSPKPADQSKVYFHDHFDDTANFNKKWVKSSAKKEGIEEDIAKYDGEWAIEEPVKDGLLGDKGLVLKSKAKHAAISSNLHKPFVFNTKPLIVQYEVVLQEGQECGGAYLKLLSQSAEHKDLSQFTDKTPYSIMFGPDKCGNDYKLHFIFKHKNPLNGTIEEKHCQKPKERLEEIYDDKLPHLYTLILNPDNTFEIRIDNKIFNSGSLLEDFAPPVNPPAEIEDPADKKPEDWDEREKIPDPEAVKPEDWDEDAPAQIVDESATMPDGWLENELTHVPDPEAKKPEDWDSDMDGEWEPPLIENPVCAGAPGCGTWEPPLINNPAFKGKWRAPYIDNPNYKGKWRPRTIPNPDYFEDKHPFKLPTVGAIGFELWSMSKDILFDNIIITDEYYVAEQWAADTFSKKRQKIAKDSVTFWGRMMRAMNNRPKTWGAYFIYCSLPVIGYIYYLFRCVKEVRRLYCQPCIARQSPKNNVETTSVYFAFFFLY
;
A
#
# COMPACT_ATOMS: atom_id res chain seq x y z
N MET A 1 -60.05 16.89 17.00
CA MET A 1 -59.80 18.11 16.18
C MET A 1 -58.39 18.71 16.38
N ASN A 2 -57.51 18.14 17.22
CA ASN A 2 -56.12 18.62 17.40
C ASN A 2 -55.03 17.79 16.69
N LEU A 3 -55.34 16.63 16.10
CA LEU A 3 -54.36 15.82 15.36
C LEU A 3 -54.20 16.23 13.88
N ARG A 4 -55.15 16.98 13.30
CA ARG A 4 -55.07 17.47 11.92
C ARG A 4 -54.32 18.80 11.77
N ILE A 5 -54.10 19.53 12.87
CA ILE A 5 -53.37 20.81 12.85
C ILE A 5 -51.85 20.57 12.92
N HIS A 6 -51.39 19.47 13.53
CA HIS A 6 -49.97 19.10 13.58
C HIS A 6 -49.37 18.71 12.23
N TRP A 7 -50.17 18.08 11.36
CA TRP A 7 -49.71 17.72 10.02
C TRP A 7 -49.69 18.91 9.04
N ILE A 8 -50.53 19.93 9.26
CA ILE A 8 -50.61 21.11 8.37
C ILE A 8 -49.46 22.10 8.63
N VAL A 9 -48.96 22.22 9.87
CA VAL A 9 -47.81 23.08 10.18
C VAL A 9 -46.47 22.44 9.77
N LEU A 10 -46.36 21.10 9.81
CA LEU A 10 -45.17 20.38 9.33
C LEU A 10 -45.08 20.36 7.78
N PHE A 11 -46.22 20.38 7.07
CA PHE A 11 -46.23 20.49 5.61
C PHE A 11 -46.16 21.95 5.11
N GLY A 12 -46.58 22.93 5.91
CA GLY A 12 -46.57 24.35 5.54
C GLY A 12 -45.17 25.00 5.52
N VAL A 13 -44.19 24.44 6.22
CA VAL A 13 -42.79 24.90 6.17
C VAL A 13 -42.01 24.25 5.02
N LEU A 14 -42.55 23.19 4.40
CA LEU A 14 -41.93 22.47 3.28
C LEU A 14 -42.47 22.89 1.90
N LEU A 15 -43.49 23.75 1.82
CA LEU A 15 -44.14 24.15 0.56
C LEU A 15 -44.19 25.65 0.28
N LEU A 16 -43.60 26.50 1.14
CA LEU A 16 -43.43 27.94 0.88
C LEU A 16 -41.98 28.33 0.51
N GLY A 17 -41.17 27.34 0.10
CA GLY A 17 -39.87 27.56 -0.54
C GLY A 17 -39.92 27.62 -2.06
N ASN A 18 -41.07 27.34 -2.68
CA ASN A 18 -41.24 27.32 -4.13
C ASN A 18 -42.49 28.07 -4.53
N THR A 19 -42.33 29.32 -4.97
CA THR A 19 -42.92 29.89 -6.20
C THR A 19 -42.96 31.42 -6.14
N SER A 20 -42.08 32.04 -6.92
CA SER A 20 -42.27 33.36 -7.52
C SER A 20 -41.39 33.41 -8.77
N PHE A 21 -41.75 32.60 -9.77
CA PHE A 21 -41.26 32.71 -11.14
C PHE A 21 -42.15 33.72 -11.88
N GLY A 22 -41.56 34.84 -12.28
CA GLY A 22 -42.06 35.69 -13.37
C GLY A 22 -41.31 35.34 -14.64
N GLN A 23 -42.04 35.23 -15.75
CA GLN A 23 -41.59 34.80 -17.08
C GLN A 23 -40.50 35.71 -17.66
N GLU A 24 -39.46 35.15 -18.29
CA GLU A 24 -39.30 35.09 -19.76
C GLU A 24 -37.96 34.43 -20.15
N GLU A 25 -38.01 33.80 -21.33
CA GLU A 25 -36.94 33.29 -22.18
C GLU A 25 -36.22 31.98 -21.83
N GLN A 26 -36.10 31.21 -22.90
CA GLN A 26 -35.74 29.81 -23.04
C GLN A 26 -34.28 29.78 -23.46
N ASP A 27 -33.41 29.25 -22.61
CA ASP A 27 -32.11 28.72 -23.00
C ASP A 27 -31.80 27.53 -22.10
N ASP A 28 -31.48 26.40 -22.73
CA ASP A 28 -31.12 25.15 -22.11
C ASP A 28 -29.73 25.29 -21.45
N GLU A 29 -29.68 25.69 -20.17
CA GLU A 29 -28.47 25.59 -19.36
C GLU A 29 -28.44 24.28 -18.58
N GLU A 30 -27.64 23.36 -19.12
CA GLU A 30 -26.88 22.33 -18.43
C GLU A 30 -26.50 22.77 -17.01
N ALA A 31 -26.70 21.88 -16.02
CA ALA A 31 -26.33 22.12 -14.64
C ALA A 31 -24.82 22.44 -14.55
N THR A 32 -24.49 23.73 -14.55
CA THR A 32 -23.16 24.23 -14.30
C THR A 32 -22.86 23.99 -12.83
N VAL A 33 -22.11 22.92 -12.57
CA VAL A 33 -21.20 22.89 -11.42
C VAL A 33 -20.43 24.20 -11.52
N GLU A 34 -20.61 25.14 -10.58
CA GLU A 34 -19.68 26.25 -10.40
C GLU A 34 -18.32 25.61 -10.10
N THR A 35 -17.56 25.36 -11.16
CA THR A 35 -16.15 25.10 -11.11
C THR A 35 -15.56 26.34 -10.46
N VAL A 36 -15.11 26.18 -9.22
CA VAL A 36 -14.27 27.17 -8.55
C VAL A 36 -13.19 27.51 -9.56
N ALA A 37 -13.15 28.76 -10.03
CA ALA A 37 -12.13 29.22 -10.94
C ALA A 37 -10.77 28.76 -10.39
N ASP A 38 -10.03 28.00 -11.20
CA ASP A 38 -8.67 27.60 -10.88
C ASP A 38 -7.83 28.88 -10.73
N ASP A 39 -7.74 29.40 -9.51
CA ASP A 39 -7.00 30.64 -9.19
C ASP A 39 -5.48 30.50 -9.42
N ILE A 40 -5.00 29.30 -9.74
CA ILE A 40 -3.58 29.01 -10.00
C ILE A 40 -3.41 28.87 -11.50
N LEU A 41 -3.00 29.97 -12.15
CA LEU A 41 -2.59 29.97 -13.54
C LEU A 41 -1.34 29.10 -13.71
N TYR A 42 -1.45 28.07 -14.56
CA TYR A 42 -0.32 27.25 -14.99
C TYR A 42 0.23 27.83 -16.30
N ASP A 43 1.55 28.03 -16.32
CA ASP A 43 2.31 28.39 -17.51
C ASP A 43 3.37 27.32 -17.69
N SER A 44 3.56 26.87 -18.94
CA SER A 44 4.59 25.86 -19.24
C SER A 44 5.96 26.32 -18.73
N PRO A 45 6.62 25.52 -17.88
CA PRO A 45 7.85 25.91 -17.23
C PRO A 45 8.97 26.08 -18.25
N LYS A 46 9.84 27.07 -18.00
CA LYS A 46 11.07 27.28 -18.79
C LYS A 46 12.25 27.20 -17.85
N PRO A 47 13.34 26.50 -18.22
CA PRO A 47 14.50 26.44 -17.35
C PRO A 47 15.10 27.83 -17.16
N ALA A 48 15.41 28.17 -15.90
CA ALA A 48 15.99 29.47 -15.56
C ALA A 48 17.33 29.74 -16.27
N ASP A 49 18.14 28.69 -16.45
CA ASP A 49 19.37 28.73 -17.25
C ASP A 49 19.46 27.52 -18.18
N GLN A 50 19.10 27.73 -19.45
CA GLN A 50 19.16 26.68 -20.48
C GLN A 50 20.58 26.16 -20.75
N SER A 51 21.63 26.93 -20.40
CA SER A 51 23.01 26.52 -20.69
C SER A 51 23.47 25.34 -19.84
N LYS A 52 22.91 25.23 -18.62
CA LYS A 52 23.20 24.26 -17.56
C LYS A 52 22.25 23.06 -17.53
N VAL A 53 21.28 23.03 -18.44
CA VAL A 53 20.32 21.94 -18.57
C VAL A 53 20.75 21.01 -19.70
N TYR A 54 20.86 19.72 -19.39
CA TYR A 54 21.20 18.67 -20.34
C TYR A 54 19.94 18.08 -20.98
N PHE A 55 18.86 17.99 -20.22
CA PHE A 55 17.55 17.55 -20.67
C PHE A 55 16.46 18.19 -19.82
N HIS A 56 15.33 18.54 -20.44
CA HIS A 56 14.11 18.89 -19.71
C HIS A 56 12.90 18.54 -20.56
N ASP A 57 11.80 18.09 -19.95
CA ASP A 57 10.53 17.86 -20.62
C ASP A 57 9.35 18.02 -19.65
N HIS A 58 8.33 18.74 -20.08
CA HIS A 58 7.09 19.02 -19.34
C HIS A 58 5.84 18.54 -20.12
N PHE A 59 6.03 17.89 -21.28
CA PHE A 59 4.98 17.22 -22.07
C PHE A 59 3.75 18.04 -22.53
N ASP A 60 3.65 19.35 -22.25
CA ASP A 60 2.52 20.17 -22.70
C ASP A 60 2.42 20.28 -24.24
N ASP A 61 3.57 20.26 -24.94
CA ASP A 61 3.63 20.33 -26.41
C ASP A 61 3.62 18.94 -27.06
N THR A 62 2.42 18.50 -27.46
CA THR A 62 2.20 17.22 -28.14
C THR A 62 2.92 17.12 -29.51
N ALA A 63 3.17 18.24 -30.19
CA ALA A 63 3.86 18.22 -31.48
C ALA A 63 5.38 18.01 -31.32
N ASN A 64 5.95 18.57 -30.24
CA ASN A 64 7.36 18.37 -29.90
C ASN A 64 7.62 16.95 -29.38
N PHE A 65 6.67 16.37 -28.64
CA PHE A 65 6.79 15.01 -28.12
C PHE A 65 7.13 13.96 -29.19
N ASN A 66 6.36 13.93 -30.29
CA ASN A 66 6.56 12.94 -31.36
C ASN A 66 7.92 13.07 -32.08
N LYS A 67 8.58 14.23 -31.99
CA LYS A 67 9.92 14.45 -32.55
C LYS A 67 11.03 14.06 -31.58
N LYS A 68 10.78 14.26 -30.29
CA LYS A 68 11.78 14.15 -29.23
C LYS A 68 11.82 12.77 -28.60
N TRP A 69 10.69 12.09 -28.48
CA TRP A 69 10.58 10.77 -27.89
C TRP A 69 10.41 9.70 -28.96
N VAL A 70 11.18 8.62 -28.80
CA VAL A 70 11.20 7.47 -29.70
C VAL A 70 10.70 6.26 -28.92
N LYS A 71 9.60 5.67 -29.39
CA LYS A 71 9.08 4.40 -28.87
C LYS A 71 9.97 3.26 -29.38
N SER A 72 10.32 2.33 -28.50
CA SER A 72 11.06 1.14 -28.91
C SER A 72 10.16 0.20 -29.71
N SER A 73 10.69 -0.39 -30.77
CA SER A 73 10.05 -1.50 -31.51
C SER A 73 10.81 -2.82 -31.33
N ALA A 74 11.77 -2.85 -30.40
CA ALA A 74 12.58 -4.03 -30.13
C ALA A 74 11.75 -5.17 -29.53
N LYS A 75 12.30 -6.38 -29.64
CA LYS A 75 11.83 -7.56 -28.92
C LYS A 75 12.90 -8.01 -27.93
N LYS A 76 12.47 -8.40 -26.73
CA LYS A 76 13.32 -9.02 -25.72
C LYS A 76 13.70 -10.43 -26.17
N GLU A 77 14.98 -10.75 -26.09
CA GLU A 77 15.49 -12.08 -26.46
C GLU A 77 15.29 -13.08 -25.31
N GLY A 78 14.72 -14.25 -25.60
CA GLY A 78 14.65 -15.38 -24.66
C GLY A 78 13.37 -15.48 -23.81
N ILE A 79 12.30 -14.75 -24.16
CA ILE A 79 10.96 -14.84 -23.54
C ILE A 79 9.93 -15.15 -24.63
N GLU A 80 8.79 -15.73 -24.26
CA GLU A 80 7.65 -15.98 -25.16
C GLU A 80 7.28 -14.74 -25.99
N GLU A 81 6.96 -14.94 -27.28
CA GLU A 81 6.79 -13.87 -28.28
C GLU A 81 5.70 -12.83 -27.94
N ASP A 82 4.77 -13.17 -27.06
CA ASP A 82 3.66 -12.32 -26.63
C ASP A 82 4.04 -11.40 -25.46
N ILE A 83 5.04 -11.77 -24.65
CA ILE A 83 5.57 -10.96 -23.53
C ILE A 83 6.87 -10.25 -23.93
N ALA A 84 7.57 -10.77 -24.95
CA ALA A 84 8.85 -10.25 -25.42
C ALA A 84 8.75 -8.90 -26.15
N LYS A 85 7.58 -8.49 -26.64
CA LYS A 85 7.45 -7.25 -27.40
C LYS A 85 7.31 -6.06 -26.47
N TYR A 86 8.02 -4.97 -26.76
CA TYR A 86 7.77 -3.67 -26.14
C TYR A 86 6.53 -3.02 -26.77
N ASP A 87 5.35 -3.51 -26.44
CA ASP A 87 4.07 -3.09 -27.03
C ASP A 87 3.23 -2.16 -26.12
N GLY A 88 3.85 -1.64 -25.05
CA GLY A 88 3.22 -0.68 -24.16
C GLY A 88 2.80 0.62 -24.86
N GLU A 89 1.55 1.00 -24.64
CA GLU A 89 0.95 2.23 -25.13
C GLU A 89 1.27 3.42 -24.21
N TRP A 90 1.85 4.44 -24.84
CA TRP A 90 2.14 5.73 -24.23
C TRP A 90 1.22 6.80 -24.81
N ALA A 91 0.56 7.56 -23.95
CA ALA A 91 -0.31 8.67 -24.28
C ALA A 91 0.15 9.96 -23.56
N ILE A 92 -0.18 11.12 -24.12
CA ILE A 92 -0.01 12.40 -23.42
C ILE A 92 -1.39 12.86 -22.97
N GLU A 93 -1.60 12.90 -21.66
CA GLU A 93 -2.90 13.20 -21.06
C GLU A 93 -2.72 14.07 -19.82
N GLU A 94 -3.78 14.78 -19.47
CA GLU A 94 -3.87 15.47 -18.18
C GLU A 94 -4.13 14.43 -17.07
N PRO A 95 -3.63 14.64 -15.85
CA PRO A 95 -3.90 13.74 -14.74
C PRO A 95 -5.41 13.67 -14.45
N VAL A 96 -5.90 12.45 -14.16
CA VAL A 96 -7.32 12.14 -13.91
C VAL A 96 -7.86 12.90 -12.69
N LYS A 97 -7.00 13.19 -11.70
CA LYS A 97 -7.33 13.92 -10.47
C LYS A 97 -6.27 14.96 -10.16
N ASP A 98 -6.72 16.07 -9.58
CA ASP A 98 -5.88 17.13 -9.00
C ASP A 98 -4.84 17.75 -9.96
N GLY A 99 -5.10 17.67 -11.27
CA GLY A 99 -4.30 18.32 -12.31
C GLY A 99 -4.41 19.82 -12.35
N LEU A 100 -3.35 20.49 -12.80
CA LEU A 100 -3.46 21.86 -13.28
C LEU A 100 -4.03 21.85 -14.71
N LEU A 101 -4.87 22.84 -15.03
CA LEU A 101 -5.45 22.94 -16.37
C LEU A 101 -4.33 23.19 -17.40
N GLY A 102 -4.21 22.32 -18.41
CA GLY A 102 -3.19 22.41 -19.45
C GLY A 102 -1.83 21.79 -19.11
N ASP A 103 -1.66 21.24 -17.91
CA ASP A 103 -0.50 20.45 -17.47
C ASP A 103 -0.68 18.99 -17.90
N LYS A 104 0.09 18.58 -18.89
CA LYS A 104 0.00 17.23 -19.45
C LYS A 104 1.21 16.40 -19.05
N GLY A 105 1.02 15.11 -18.84
CA GLY A 105 2.10 14.17 -18.56
C GLY A 105 2.15 13.02 -19.55
N LEU A 106 3.28 12.31 -19.55
CA LEU A 106 3.44 11.06 -20.27
C LEU A 106 2.82 9.92 -19.45
N VAL A 107 1.76 9.30 -19.96
CA VAL A 107 1.00 8.26 -19.28
C VAL A 107 1.25 6.90 -19.91
N LEU A 108 1.58 5.91 -19.07
CA LEU A 108 1.61 4.51 -19.44
C LEU A 108 0.20 3.89 -19.28
N LYS A 109 -0.47 3.60 -20.40
CA LYS A 109 -1.86 3.07 -20.40
C LYS A 109 -1.95 1.54 -20.29
N SER A 110 -0.89 0.86 -20.70
CA SER A 110 -0.92 -0.59 -20.84
C SER A 110 -0.78 -1.34 -19.52
N LYS A 111 -1.64 -2.34 -19.31
CA LYS A 111 -1.55 -3.29 -18.19
C LYS A 111 -0.82 -4.56 -18.62
N ALA A 112 0.07 -5.06 -17.75
CA ALA A 112 0.81 -6.31 -17.89
C ALA A 112 1.68 -6.40 -19.16
N LYS A 113 2.17 -5.25 -19.65
CA LYS A 113 3.00 -5.15 -20.86
C LYS A 113 4.35 -4.51 -20.56
N HIS A 114 5.35 -4.87 -21.36
CA HIS A 114 6.63 -4.17 -21.36
C HIS A 114 6.53 -2.91 -22.21
N ALA A 115 6.94 -1.78 -21.66
CA ALA A 115 6.89 -0.49 -22.32
C ALA A 115 8.27 0.15 -22.34
N ALA A 116 8.71 0.56 -23.52
CA ALA A 116 10.00 1.22 -23.70
C ALA A 116 9.88 2.49 -24.54
N ILE A 117 10.33 3.61 -23.98
CA ILE A 117 10.38 4.91 -24.67
C ILE A 117 11.64 5.65 -24.26
N SER A 118 12.29 6.34 -25.18
CA SER A 118 13.55 7.03 -24.90
C SER A 118 13.69 8.34 -25.68
N SER A 119 14.59 9.21 -25.21
CA SER A 119 14.88 10.50 -25.81
C SER A 119 16.36 10.86 -25.64
N ASN A 120 16.93 11.52 -26.64
CA ASN A 120 18.31 11.99 -26.59
C ASN A 120 18.43 13.24 -25.69
N LEU A 121 19.56 13.35 -24.98
CA LEU A 121 19.92 14.60 -24.29
C LEU A 121 20.26 15.69 -25.32
N HIS A 122 20.05 16.96 -24.97
CA HIS A 122 20.50 18.09 -25.78
C HIS A 122 22.04 18.16 -25.85
N LYS A 123 22.69 17.80 -24.74
CA LYS A 123 24.14 17.70 -24.58
C LYS A 123 24.46 16.45 -23.77
N PRO A 124 25.43 15.61 -24.18
CA PRO A 124 25.86 14.49 -23.37
C PRO A 124 26.41 14.95 -22.02
N PHE A 125 26.08 14.22 -20.95
CA PHE A 125 26.57 14.51 -19.61
C PHE A 125 27.78 13.63 -19.30
N VAL A 126 28.91 14.27 -18.94
CA VAL A 126 30.17 13.59 -18.62
C VAL A 126 30.47 13.76 -17.13
N PHE A 127 30.71 12.65 -16.44
CA PHE A 127 31.04 12.63 -15.02
C PHE A 127 32.50 13.04 -14.76
N ASN A 128 32.71 14.33 -14.57
CA ASN A 128 34.03 14.89 -14.25
C ASN A 128 33.98 15.66 -12.91
N THR A 129 33.76 16.98 -12.98
CA THR A 129 33.84 17.89 -11.83
C THR A 129 32.51 18.48 -11.42
N LYS A 130 31.45 18.23 -12.19
CA LYS A 130 30.12 18.79 -11.99
C LYS A 130 29.19 17.74 -11.39
N PRO A 131 28.32 18.11 -10.44
CA PRO A 131 27.33 17.16 -9.93
C PRO A 131 26.30 16.83 -11.02
N LEU A 132 25.68 15.66 -10.89
CA LEU A 132 24.54 15.26 -11.70
C LEU A 132 23.27 15.41 -10.86
N ILE A 133 22.28 16.12 -11.39
CA ILE A 133 20.98 16.27 -10.76
C ILE A 133 19.92 15.80 -11.73
N VAL A 134 19.14 14.82 -11.29
CA VAL A 134 18.04 14.23 -12.06
C VAL A 134 16.78 14.38 -11.24
N GLN A 135 15.76 15.00 -11.81
CA GLN A 135 14.50 15.21 -11.13
C GLN A 135 13.34 14.91 -12.07
N TYR A 136 12.31 14.26 -11.56
CA TYR A 136 11.08 13.99 -12.30
C TYR A 136 9.92 13.69 -11.35
N GLU A 137 8.70 13.86 -11.84
CA GLU A 137 7.47 13.59 -11.11
C GLU A 137 6.87 12.26 -11.57
N VAL A 138 6.33 11.52 -10.60
CA VAL A 138 5.55 10.31 -10.86
C VAL A 138 4.22 10.42 -10.12
N VAL A 139 3.14 10.08 -10.81
CA VAL A 139 1.80 9.98 -10.25
C VAL A 139 1.24 8.60 -10.53
N LEU A 140 0.97 7.86 -9.46
CA LEU A 140 0.37 6.52 -9.51
C LEU A 140 -1.16 6.65 -9.39
N GLN A 141 -1.83 7.02 -10.48
CA GLN A 141 -3.22 7.49 -10.45
C GLN A 141 -4.22 6.45 -9.90
N GLU A 142 -4.04 5.16 -10.26
CA GLU A 142 -4.86 4.07 -9.73
C GLU A 142 -4.23 3.36 -8.51
N GLY A 143 -2.97 3.70 -8.18
CA GLY A 143 -2.11 2.97 -7.26
C GLY A 143 -1.28 1.88 -7.97
N GLN A 144 -0.20 1.44 -7.33
CA GLN A 144 0.71 0.43 -7.90
C GLN A 144 0.57 -0.90 -7.16
N GLU A 145 0.25 -1.99 -7.86
CA GLU A 145 0.29 -3.36 -7.30
C GLU A 145 1.66 -3.99 -7.50
N CYS A 146 2.08 -4.10 -8.76
CA CYS A 146 3.41 -4.55 -9.13
C CYS A 146 3.88 -3.92 -10.44
N GLY A 147 4.99 -3.19 -10.39
CA GLY A 147 5.66 -2.58 -11.53
C GLY A 147 6.52 -1.37 -11.15
N GLY A 148 7.38 -1.01 -12.08
CA GLY A 148 8.35 0.07 -11.91
C GLY A 148 7.89 1.39 -12.52
N ALA A 149 8.33 2.49 -11.91
CA ALA A 149 8.22 3.85 -12.44
C ALA A 149 9.58 4.58 -12.35
N TYR A 150 10.64 3.84 -12.66
CA TYR A 150 12.02 4.34 -12.69
C TYR A 150 12.45 4.81 -14.08
N LEU A 151 13.36 5.77 -14.12
CA LEU A 151 14.06 6.17 -15.33
C LEU A 151 15.42 5.47 -15.44
N LYS A 152 15.90 5.29 -16.67
CA LYS A 152 17.26 4.85 -16.99
C LYS A 152 17.98 5.95 -17.76
N LEU A 153 19.17 6.31 -17.28
CA LEU A 153 20.11 7.16 -17.99
C LEU A 153 20.99 6.28 -18.87
N LEU A 154 20.78 6.34 -20.19
CA LEU A 154 21.45 5.49 -21.15
C LEU A 154 22.87 5.96 -21.41
N SER A 155 23.80 5.02 -21.37
CA SER A 155 25.22 5.30 -21.64
C SER A 155 25.44 5.58 -23.12
N GLN A 156 26.32 6.51 -23.43
CA GLN A 156 26.69 6.84 -24.80
C GLN A 156 27.63 5.76 -25.35
N SER A 157 27.06 4.72 -25.95
CA SER A 157 27.78 3.65 -26.66
C SER A 157 27.63 3.78 -28.18
N ALA A 158 28.67 3.37 -28.93
CA ALA A 158 28.63 3.35 -30.39
C ALA A 158 27.64 2.31 -30.94
N GLU A 159 27.37 1.25 -30.18
CA GLU A 159 26.50 0.13 -30.59
C GLU A 159 25.01 0.43 -30.38
N HIS A 160 24.67 1.31 -29.42
CA HIS A 160 23.28 1.61 -29.04
C HIS A 160 22.90 3.06 -29.29
N LYS A 161 23.29 3.59 -30.46
CA LYS A 161 22.89 4.94 -30.88
C LYS A 161 21.43 4.99 -31.36
N ASP A 162 20.90 3.86 -31.79
CA ASP A 162 19.51 3.77 -32.26
C ASP A 162 18.56 3.55 -31.09
N LEU A 163 17.80 4.59 -30.76
CA LEU A 163 16.80 4.60 -29.69
C LEU A 163 15.58 3.71 -29.99
N SER A 164 15.36 3.32 -31.25
CA SER A 164 14.27 2.44 -31.63
C SER A 164 14.48 0.99 -31.19
N GLN A 165 15.73 0.61 -30.88
CA GLN A 165 16.13 -0.73 -30.42
C GLN A 165 16.39 -0.78 -28.90
N PHE A 166 15.69 0.05 -28.13
CA PHE A 166 15.86 0.13 -26.68
C PHE A 166 15.26 -1.12 -25.99
N THR A 167 16.10 -1.80 -25.22
CA THR A 167 15.82 -3.08 -24.54
C THR A 167 16.36 -3.11 -23.11
N ASP A 168 16.01 -4.15 -22.35
CA ASP A 168 16.50 -4.42 -21.00
C ASP A 168 18.03 -4.55 -20.92
N LYS A 169 18.67 -5.09 -21.97
CA LYS A 169 20.13 -5.25 -22.07
C LYS A 169 20.87 -3.97 -22.48
N THR A 170 20.15 -2.91 -22.85
CA THR A 170 20.77 -1.67 -23.31
C THR A 170 21.64 -1.07 -22.19
N PRO A 171 22.91 -0.70 -22.47
CA PRO A 171 23.82 -0.24 -21.43
C PRO A 171 23.40 1.13 -20.91
N TYR A 172 23.14 1.21 -19.60
CA TYR A 172 22.77 2.41 -18.89
C TYR A 172 23.85 2.74 -17.84
N SER A 173 24.00 4.02 -17.50
CA SER A 173 24.92 4.46 -16.45
C SER A 173 24.26 4.44 -15.08
N ILE A 174 23.03 4.97 -14.99
CA ILE A 174 22.25 5.08 -13.75
C ILE A 174 20.81 4.66 -14.01
N MET A 175 20.23 3.90 -13.08
CA MET A 175 18.79 3.66 -12.98
C MET A 175 18.31 4.28 -11.66
N PHE A 176 17.28 5.11 -11.74
CA PHE A 176 16.77 5.85 -10.59
C PHE A 176 15.24 5.89 -10.61
N GLY A 177 14.60 5.56 -9.48
CA GLY A 177 13.16 5.78 -9.31
C GLY A 177 12.41 4.72 -8.51
N PRO A 178 11.11 4.96 -8.26
CA PRO A 178 10.27 4.06 -7.47
C PRO A 178 9.95 2.77 -8.23
N ASP A 179 9.93 1.67 -7.50
CA ASP A 179 9.48 0.35 -7.93
C ASP A 179 8.75 -0.34 -6.78
N LYS A 180 7.62 -0.95 -7.08
CA LYS A 180 6.82 -1.68 -6.09
C LYS A 180 6.43 -3.00 -6.71
N CYS A 181 6.59 -4.10 -5.97
CA CYS A 181 5.96 -5.36 -6.34
C CYS A 181 5.43 -6.10 -5.11
N GLY A 182 4.10 -6.18 -5.00
CA GLY A 182 3.44 -6.73 -3.81
C GLY A 182 3.79 -5.89 -2.57
N ASN A 183 4.40 -6.53 -1.57
CA ASN A 183 4.81 -5.87 -0.33
C ASN A 183 6.26 -5.37 -0.36
N ASP A 184 6.96 -5.47 -1.49
CA ASP A 184 8.33 -4.97 -1.63
C ASP A 184 8.31 -3.58 -2.26
N TYR A 185 8.54 -2.57 -1.42
CA TYR A 185 8.66 -1.16 -1.80
C TYR A 185 10.14 -0.81 -1.93
N LYS A 186 10.56 -0.37 -3.11
CA LYS A 186 11.96 -0.03 -3.40
C LYS A 186 12.06 1.29 -4.14
N LEU A 187 13.03 2.10 -3.72
CA LEU A 187 13.51 3.21 -4.53
C LEU A 187 14.85 2.77 -5.13
N HIS A 188 14.84 2.46 -6.43
CA HIS A 188 16.06 2.06 -7.12
C HIS A 188 16.98 3.27 -7.23
N PHE A 189 18.21 3.09 -6.79
CA PHE A 189 19.34 3.89 -7.23
C PHE A 189 20.48 2.91 -7.51
N ILE A 190 20.70 2.66 -8.80
CA ILE A 190 21.65 1.68 -9.30
C ILE A 190 22.58 2.40 -10.25
N PHE A 191 23.89 2.21 -10.10
CA PHE A 191 24.86 2.67 -11.08
C PHE A 191 25.71 1.51 -11.57
N LYS A 192 26.16 1.62 -12.83
CA LYS A 192 27.07 0.65 -13.42
C LYS A 192 28.51 1.04 -13.17
N HIS A 193 29.21 0.24 -12.38
CA HIS A 193 30.63 0.40 -12.12
C HIS A 193 31.44 -0.50 -13.03
N LYS A 194 32.48 0.06 -13.65
CA LYS A 194 33.42 -0.71 -14.47
C LYS A 194 34.62 -1.09 -13.61
N ASN A 195 34.84 -2.39 -13.43
CA ASN A 195 35.98 -2.92 -12.70
C ASN A 195 37.29 -2.49 -13.40
N PRO A 196 38.23 -1.85 -12.68
CA PRO A 196 39.49 -1.38 -13.25
C PRO A 196 40.47 -2.50 -13.62
N LEU A 197 40.36 -3.68 -13.01
CA LEU A 197 41.23 -4.84 -13.30
C LEU A 197 40.76 -5.62 -14.52
N ASN A 198 39.51 -6.08 -14.48
CA ASN A 198 38.97 -7.01 -15.47
C ASN A 198 38.15 -6.32 -16.57
N GLY A 199 37.81 -5.04 -16.39
CA GLY A 199 36.96 -4.30 -17.33
C GLY A 199 35.49 -4.73 -17.34
N THR A 200 35.09 -5.66 -16.47
CA THR A 200 33.71 -6.12 -16.29
C THR A 200 32.85 -5.00 -15.75
N ILE A 201 31.58 -4.95 -16.16
CA ILE A 201 30.62 -3.96 -15.70
C ILE A 201 29.68 -4.64 -14.72
N GLU A 202 29.62 -4.12 -13.50
CA GLU A 202 28.76 -4.61 -12.44
C GLU A 202 27.74 -3.55 -12.02
N GLU A 203 26.54 -3.99 -11.71
CA GLU A 203 25.47 -3.15 -11.19
C GLU A 203 25.62 -3.06 -9.67
N LYS A 204 25.71 -1.83 -9.14
CA LYS A 204 25.83 -1.55 -7.72
C LYS A 204 24.50 -0.97 -7.24
N HIS A 205 23.85 -1.63 -6.29
CA HIS A 205 22.53 -1.23 -5.79
C HIS A 205 22.66 -0.45 -4.48
N CYS A 206 22.01 0.71 -4.40
CA CYS A 206 21.92 1.45 -3.14
C CYS A 206 21.19 0.59 -2.10
N GLN A 207 21.71 0.60 -0.87
CA GLN A 207 21.07 -0.06 0.26
C GLN A 207 19.70 0.57 0.53
N LYS A 208 18.78 -0.26 1.05
CA LYS A 208 17.44 0.19 1.39
C LYS A 208 17.50 1.26 2.49
N PRO A 209 16.83 2.40 2.31
CA PRO A 209 16.75 3.43 3.35
C PRO A 209 15.97 2.92 4.57
N LYS A 210 16.18 3.57 5.72
CA LYS A 210 15.53 3.20 6.99
C LYS A 210 14.07 3.67 7.07
N GLU A 211 13.71 4.68 6.28
CA GLU A 211 12.37 5.26 6.27
C GLU A 211 11.38 4.38 5.48
N ARG A 212 10.11 4.40 5.90
CA ARG A 212 9.05 3.62 5.27
C ARG A 212 8.58 4.31 3.99
N LEU A 213 8.51 3.54 2.90
CA LEU A 213 8.10 4.01 1.57
C LEU A 213 6.62 3.81 1.26
N GLU A 214 5.88 3.08 2.10
CA GLU A 214 4.52 2.58 1.82
C GLU A 214 3.54 3.68 1.43
N GLU A 215 3.55 4.82 2.14
CA GLU A 215 2.60 5.92 1.95
C GLU A 215 2.64 6.52 0.53
N ILE A 216 3.83 6.55 -0.09
CA ILE A 216 4.10 7.20 -1.39
C ILE A 216 3.46 6.41 -2.56
N TYR A 217 3.23 5.11 -2.38
CA TYR A 217 2.69 4.26 -3.45
C TYR A 217 1.17 4.13 -3.40
N ASP A 218 0.55 4.51 -2.28
CA ASP A 218 -0.87 4.27 -1.99
C ASP A 218 -1.70 5.57 -1.95
N ASP A 219 -1.07 6.74 -1.75
CA ASP A 219 -1.78 8.02 -1.61
C ASP A 219 -2.36 8.59 -2.93
N LYS A 220 -1.92 8.05 -4.08
CA LYS A 220 -2.32 8.45 -5.45
C LYS A 220 -2.03 9.91 -5.78
N LEU A 221 -1.12 10.54 -5.03
CA LEU A 221 -0.73 11.92 -5.24
C LEU A 221 0.51 12.01 -6.15
N PRO A 222 0.76 13.18 -6.75
CA PRO A 222 2.03 13.42 -7.43
C PRO A 222 3.17 13.51 -6.42
N HIS A 223 4.25 12.79 -6.69
CA HIS A 223 5.50 12.85 -5.93
C HIS A 223 6.68 13.23 -6.83
N LEU A 224 7.55 14.07 -6.28
CA LEU A 224 8.74 14.56 -6.96
C LEU A 224 9.96 13.77 -6.48
N TYR A 225 10.63 13.07 -7.39
CA TYR A 225 11.86 12.31 -7.11
C TYR A 225 13.06 13.09 -7.63
N THR A 226 14.02 13.34 -6.75
CA THR A 226 15.27 14.05 -7.08
C THR A 226 16.48 13.23 -6.64
N LEU A 227 17.39 12.97 -7.57
CA LEU A 227 18.71 12.40 -7.29
C LEU A 227 19.76 13.48 -7.50
N ILE A 228 20.59 13.70 -6.48
CA ILE A 228 21.75 14.57 -6.52
C ILE A 228 22.97 13.69 -6.32
N LEU A 229 23.87 13.67 -7.30
CA LEU A 229 25.11 12.93 -7.23
C LEU A 229 26.28 13.90 -7.35
N ASN A 230 27.09 13.97 -6.30
CA ASN A 230 28.20 14.92 -6.20
C ASN A 230 29.53 14.29 -6.64
N PRO A 231 30.48 15.10 -7.14
CA PRO A 231 31.82 14.63 -7.55
C PRO A 231 32.68 14.09 -6.41
N ASP A 232 32.31 14.36 -5.16
CA ASP A 232 32.97 13.86 -3.94
C ASP A 232 32.54 12.42 -3.58
N ASN A 233 31.80 11.76 -4.47
CA ASN A 233 31.20 10.44 -4.29
C ASN A 233 30.04 10.42 -3.28
N THR A 234 29.54 11.58 -2.83
CA THR A 234 28.32 11.64 -2.03
C THR A 234 27.08 11.67 -2.93
N PHE A 235 25.98 11.11 -2.43
CA PHE A 235 24.70 11.20 -3.09
C PHE A 235 23.61 11.59 -2.09
N GLU A 236 22.58 12.22 -2.62
CA GLU A 236 21.40 12.62 -1.88
C GLU A 236 20.17 12.35 -2.74
N ILE A 237 19.18 11.67 -2.16
CA ILE A 237 17.90 11.38 -2.78
C ILE A 237 16.84 12.14 -2.00
N ARG A 238 16.10 12.99 -2.71
CA ARG A 238 14.98 13.74 -2.16
C ARG A 238 13.66 13.27 -2.75
N ILE A 239 12.65 13.18 -1.90
CA ILE A 239 11.26 12.96 -2.28
C ILE A 239 10.48 14.18 -1.79
N ASP A 240 9.72 14.84 -2.68
CA ASP A 240 8.93 16.04 -2.36
C ASP A 240 9.77 17.14 -1.68
N ASN A 241 11.01 17.35 -2.15
CA ASN A 241 12.02 18.25 -1.58
C ASN A 241 12.51 17.91 -0.17
N LYS A 242 12.12 16.75 0.40
CA LYS A 242 12.65 16.24 1.67
C LYS A 242 13.75 15.23 1.42
N ILE A 243 14.81 15.29 2.21
CA ILE A 243 15.92 14.33 2.15
C ILE A 243 15.40 12.99 2.65
N PHE A 244 15.44 11.98 1.78
CA PHE A 244 14.95 10.64 2.06
C PHE A 244 16.10 9.65 2.27
N ASN A 245 17.15 9.77 1.45
CA ASN A 245 18.37 8.99 1.61
C ASN A 245 19.59 9.85 1.30
N SER A 246 20.69 9.63 2.03
CA SER A 246 21.95 10.32 1.81
C SER A 246 23.09 9.40 2.19
N GLY A 247 24.15 9.39 1.40
CA GLY A 247 25.24 8.46 1.62
C GLY A 247 26.44 8.68 0.71
N SER A 248 27.31 7.68 0.67
CA SER A 248 28.49 7.62 -0.18
C SER A 248 28.39 6.44 -1.15
N LEU A 249 28.84 6.64 -2.39
CA LEU A 249 28.92 5.58 -3.41
C LEU A 249 29.78 4.38 -2.98
N LEU A 250 30.70 4.58 -2.03
CA LEU A 250 31.64 3.54 -1.57
C LEU A 250 31.08 2.64 -0.47
N GLU A 251 30.23 3.18 0.40
CA GLU A 251 29.82 2.52 1.65
C GLU A 251 28.38 1.99 1.59
N ASP A 252 27.47 2.73 0.95
CA ASP A 252 26.02 2.48 1.00
C ASP A 252 25.50 1.64 -0.18
N PHE A 253 26.39 0.89 -0.85
CA PHE A 253 26.07 0.08 -2.02
C PHE A 253 26.35 -1.41 -1.81
N ALA A 254 25.49 -2.24 -2.37
CA ALA A 254 25.59 -3.70 -2.38
C ALA A 254 25.45 -4.23 -3.82
N PRO A 255 26.41 -5.03 -4.33
CA PRO A 255 27.72 -5.32 -3.73
C PRO A 255 28.56 -4.04 -3.57
N PRO A 256 29.56 -4.01 -2.67
CA PRO A 256 30.42 -2.85 -2.51
C PRO A 256 31.19 -2.55 -3.81
N VAL A 257 31.55 -1.28 -4.02
CA VAL A 257 32.39 -0.88 -5.17
C VAL A 257 33.76 -1.54 -5.06
N ASN A 258 34.39 -1.40 -3.90
CA ASN A 258 35.66 -2.01 -3.60
C ASN A 258 35.40 -3.39 -2.97
N PRO A 259 35.78 -4.50 -3.63
CA PRO A 259 35.65 -5.82 -3.04
C PRO A 259 36.48 -5.92 -1.74
N PRO A 260 36.14 -6.83 -0.81
CA PRO A 260 36.89 -6.99 0.42
C PRO A 260 38.33 -7.43 0.11
N ALA A 261 39.29 -6.95 0.90
CA ALA A 261 40.71 -7.28 0.75
C ALA A 261 41.01 -8.76 1.08
N GLU A 262 40.19 -9.37 1.93
CA GLU A 262 40.28 -10.76 2.33
C GLU A 262 38.95 -11.47 2.04
N ILE A 263 39.03 -12.71 1.56
CA ILE A 263 37.89 -13.59 1.34
C ILE A 263 38.10 -14.89 2.11
N GLU A 264 37.02 -15.57 2.45
CA GLU A 264 37.08 -16.92 2.99
C GLU A 264 37.60 -17.88 1.90
N ASP A 265 38.55 -18.75 2.25
CA ASP A 265 39.12 -19.71 1.31
C ASP A 265 38.06 -20.74 0.88
N PRO A 266 37.63 -20.74 -0.40
CA PRO A 266 36.62 -21.68 -0.88
C PRO A 266 37.14 -23.14 -0.91
N ALA A 267 38.46 -23.36 -0.84
CA ALA A 267 39.07 -24.68 -0.79
C ALA A 267 39.20 -25.23 0.64
N ASP A 268 39.05 -24.38 1.67
CA ASP A 268 39.10 -24.81 3.05
C ASP A 268 37.79 -25.48 3.45
N LYS A 269 37.89 -26.61 4.15
CA LYS A 269 36.73 -27.44 4.52
C LYS A 269 36.77 -27.72 6.00
N LYS A 270 35.59 -27.76 6.59
CA LYS A 270 35.41 -28.12 8.00
C LYS A 270 36.06 -29.48 8.27
N PRO A 271 37.02 -29.57 9.21
CA PRO A 271 37.59 -30.84 9.63
C PRO A 271 36.52 -31.74 10.27
N GLU A 272 36.62 -33.05 10.06
CA GLU A 272 35.68 -34.03 10.65
C GLU A 272 35.75 -34.08 12.18
N ASP A 273 36.90 -33.75 12.77
CA ASP A 273 37.13 -33.69 14.21
C ASP A 273 36.68 -32.37 14.85
N TRP A 274 36.01 -31.49 14.09
CA TRP A 274 35.53 -30.21 14.57
C TRP A 274 34.09 -30.30 15.11
N ASP A 275 33.96 -30.37 16.44
CA ASP A 275 32.67 -30.38 17.10
C ASP A 275 32.16 -28.95 17.37
N GLU A 276 31.03 -28.62 16.74
CA GLU A 276 30.33 -27.33 16.89
C GLU A 276 29.17 -27.40 17.88
N ARG A 277 28.90 -28.58 18.45
CA ARG A 277 27.83 -28.72 19.44
C ARG A 277 28.33 -28.15 20.75
N GLU A 278 27.76 -27.01 21.14
CA GLU A 278 28.03 -26.37 22.44
C GLU A 278 27.66 -27.28 23.59
N LYS A 279 26.55 -28.02 23.45
CA LYS A 279 26.05 -28.95 24.45
C LYS A 279 25.81 -30.33 23.87
N ILE A 280 26.19 -31.35 24.63
CA ILE A 280 25.95 -32.75 24.32
C ILE A 280 25.11 -33.38 25.43
N PRO A 281 24.29 -34.40 25.14
CA PRO A 281 23.66 -35.19 26.20
C PRO A 281 24.76 -35.79 27.07
N ASP A 282 24.56 -35.72 28.38
CA ASP A 282 25.47 -36.28 29.37
C ASP A 282 25.63 -37.79 29.12
N PRO A 283 26.84 -38.26 28.76
CA PRO A 283 27.09 -39.66 28.51
C PRO A 283 27.04 -40.51 29.80
N GLU A 284 27.16 -39.90 30.97
CA GLU A 284 27.10 -40.58 32.27
C GLU A 284 25.67 -40.66 32.82
N ALA A 285 24.73 -39.88 32.27
CA ALA A 285 23.34 -39.95 32.68
C ALA A 285 22.70 -41.25 32.18
N VAL A 286 22.13 -42.00 33.12
CA VAL A 286 21.38 -43.23 32.85
C VAL A 286 19.91 -42.98 33.14
N LYS A 287 19.03 -43.56 32.32
CA LYS A 287 17.59 -43.56 32.54
C LYS A 287 17.28 -44.11 33.95
N PRO A 288 16.58 -43.35 34.82
CA PRO A 288 16.15 -43.85 36.12
C PRO A 288 15.22 -45.05 36.01
N GLU A 289 15.31 -46.00 36.95
CA GLU A 289 14.46 -47.20 36.98
C GLU A 289 12.97 -46.88 37.19
N ASP A 290 12.65 -45.74 37.80
CA ASP A 290 11.29 -45.26 38.04
C ASP A 290 10.68 -44.48 36.85
N TRP A 291 11.36 -44.47 35.70
CA TRP A 291 10.92 -43.80 34.49
C TRP A 291 10.33 -44.79 33.48
N ASP A 292 9.01 -44.99 33.57
CA ASP A 292 8.26 -45.79 32.60
C ASP A 292 7.98 -44.95 31.32
N GLU A 293 8.49 -45.42 30.18
CA GLU A 293 8.29 -44.77 28.87
C GLU A 293 7.07 -45.30 28.12
N ASP A 294 6.57 -46.47 28.52
CA ASP A 294 5.43 -47.14 27.90
C ASP A 294 4.12 -46.78 28.59
N ALA A 295 4.19 -46.07 29.72
CA ALA A 295 3.04 -45.49 30.38
C ALA A 295 2.26 -44.60 29.38
N PRO A 296 0.94 -44.79 29.22
CA PRO A 296 0.14 -43.94 28.36
C PRO A 296 -0.03 -42.56 28.99
N ALA A 297 -0.11 -41.51 28.16
CA ALA A 297 -0.31 -40.13 28.61
C ALA A 297 -1.67 -39.94 29.30
N GLN A 298 -2.65 -40.74 28.90
CA GLN A 298 -3.99 -40.72 29.45
C GLN A 298 -4.43 -42.11 29.86
N ILE A 299 -5.12 -42.20 30.99
CA ILE A 299 -5.75 -43.40 31.53
C ILE A 299 -7.25 -43.16 31.67
N VAL A 300 -8.02 -44.22 31.63
CA VAL A 300 -9.47 -44.16 31.83
C VAL A 300 -9.76 -43.71 33.26
N ASP A 301 -10.67 -42.75 33.44
CA ASP A 301 -11.12 -42.33 34.76
C ASP A 301 -12.08 -43.35 35.37
N GLU A 302 -11.56 -44.24 36.21
CA GLU A 302 -12.36 -45.23 36.92
C GLU A 302 -13.32 -44.61 37.97
N SER A 303 -13.14 -43.32 38.30
CA SER A 303 -14.03 -42.61 39.22
C SER A 303 -15.24 -41.97 38.53
N ALA A 304 -15.19 -41.84 37.21
CA ALA A 304 -16.29 -41.32 36.43
C ALA A 304 -17.39 -42.38 36.28
N THR A 305 -18.62 -42.01 36.64
CA THR A 305 -19.80 -42.83 36.42
C THR A 305 -20.65 -42.25 35.31
N MET A 306 -21.28 -43.11 34.52
CA MET A 306 -22.21 -42.69 33.47
C MET A 306 -23.32 -41.78 34.05
N PRO A 307 -23.60 -40.60 33.45
CA PRO A 307 -24.68 -39.73 33.90
C PRO A 307 -26.06 -40.37 33.77
N ASP A 308 -26.94 -40.11 34.73
CA ASP A 308 -28.34 -40.55 34.67
C ASP A 308 -29.05 -39.94 33.46
N GLY A 309 -29.57 -40.79 32.57
CA GLY A 309 -30.29 -40.37 31.35
C GLY A 309 -29.48 -40.45 30.05
N TRP A 310 -28.30 -41.06 30.06
CA TRP A 310 -27.52 -41.35 28.84
C TRP A 310 -28.24 -42.33 27.90
N LEU A 311 -28.29 -42.02 26.61
CA LEU A 311 -28.99 -42.81 25.60
C LEU A 311 -28.02 -43.72 24.84
N GLU A 312 -27.71 -44.91 25.39
CA GLU A 312 -26.72 -45.84 24.82
C GLU A 312 -27.10 -46.43 23.45
N ASN A 313 -28.40 -46.59 23.19
CA ASN A 313 -28.90 -47.24 21.98
C ASN A 313 -29.07 -46.28 20.79
N GLU A 314 -28.92 -44.98 21.02
CA GLU A 314 -29.06 -43.95 19.99
C GLU A 314 -27.68 -43.55 19.47
N LEU A 315 -27.54 -43.45 18.16
CA LEU A 315 -26.29 -43.00 17.55
C LEU A 315 -26.07 -41.50 17.84
N THR A 316 -24.82 -41.12 18.08
CA THR A 316 -24.43 -39.71 18.28
C THR A 316 -24.69 -38.88 17.03
N HIS A 317 -24.48 -39.48 15.86
CA HIS A 317 -24.71 -38.85 14.58
C HIS A 317 -25.61 -39.72 13.70
N VAL A 318 -26.55 -39.09 13.01
CA VAL A 318 -27.45 -39.72 12.04
C VAL A 318 -27.25 -39.07 10.67
N PRO A 319 -27.42 -39.80 9.56
CA PRO A 319 -27.32 -39.19 8.23
C PRO A 319 -28.38 -38.11 8.05
N ASP A 320 -28.00 -36.97 7.49
CA ASP A 320 -28.91 -35.85 7.26
C ASP A 320 -30.03 -36.26 6.28
N PRO A 321 -31.31 -36.26 6.72
CA PRO A 321 -32.43 -36.64 5.86
C PRO A 321 -32.72 -35.65 4.73
N GLU A 322 -32.23 -34.41 4.83
CA GLU A 322 -32.42 -33.35 3.83
C GLU A 322 -31.26 -33.28 2.83
N ALA A 323 -30.15 -33.97 3.09
CA ALA A 323 -29.02 -34.00 2.18
C ALA A 323 -29.38 -34.78 0.90
N LYS A 324 -29.14 -34.16 -0.25
CA LYS A 324 -29.34 -34.78 -1.57
C LYS A 324 -27.99 -35.02 -2.24
N LYS A 325 -27.86 -36.17 -2.89
CA LYS A 325 -26.71 -36.48 -3.74
C LYS A 325 -26.54 -35.37 -4.79
N PRO A 326 -25.35 -34.77 -4.91
CA PRO A 326 -25.05 -33.80 -5.97
C PRO A 326 -25.25 -34.42 -7.36
N GLU A 327 -25.79 -33.65 -8.31
CA GLU A 327 -26.03 -34.12 -9.68
C GLU A 327 -24.73 -34.47 -10.44
N ASP A 328 -23.61 -33.87 -10.03
CA ASP A 328 -22.28 -34.08 -10.60
C ASP A 328 -21.48 -35.19 -9.89
N TRP A 329 -22.11 -35.96 -8.98
CA TRP A 329 -21.43 -37.04 -8.26
C TRP A 329 -21.43 -38.34 -9.07
N ASP A 330 -20.25 -38.79 -9.48
CA ASP A 330 -20.05 -40.02 -10.23
C ASP A 330 -19.65 -41.15 -9.27
N SER A 331 -20.49 -42.19 -9.12
CA SER A 331 -20.20 -43.30 -8.19
C SER A 331 -19.02 -44.17 -8.62
N ASP A 332 -18.68 -44.18 -9.92
CA ASP A 332 -17.56 -44.98 -10.44
C ASP A 332 -16.22 -44.27 -10.23
N MET A 333 -16.21 -42.94 -10.16
CA MET A 333 -15.00 -42.13 -9.92
C MET A 333 -14.86 -41.67 -8.45
N ASP A 334 -15.96 -41.26 -7.82
CA ASP A 334 -15.99 -40.65 -6.48
C ASP A 334 -16.44 -41.63 -5.37
N GLY A 335 -16.93 -42.82 -5.75
CA GLY A 335 -17.44 -43.85 -4.84
C GLY A 335 -18.93 -43.70 -4.48
N GLU A 336 -19.46 -44.59 -3.65
CA GLU A 336 -20.85 -44.51 -3.18
C GLU A 336 -21.06 -43.24 -2.35
N TRP A 337 -22.09 -42.48 -2.68
CA TRP A 337 -22.39 -41.23 -1.98
C TRP A 337 -23.02 -41.53 -0.61
N GLU A 338 -22.38 -41.07 0.46
CA GLU A 338 -22.90 -41.13 1.82
C GLU A 338 -23.36 -39.74 2.28
N PRO A 339 -24.55 -39.61 2.90
CA PRO A 339 -25.01 -38.31 3.40
C PRO A 339 -24.10 -37.81 4.53
N PRO A 340 -23.91 -36.48 4.67
CA PRO A 340 -23.24 -35.93 5.84
C PRO A 340 -23.97 -36.34 7.12
N LEU A 341 -23.19 -36.73 8.13
CA LEU A 341 -23.72 -37.10 9.43
C LEU A 341 -23.98 -35.82 10.26
N ILE A 342 -25.19 -35.66 10.78
CA ILE A 342 -25.59 -34.58 11.67
C ILE A 342 -25.75 -35.10 13.10
N GLU A 343 -25.56 -34.24 14.10
CA GLU A 343 -25.86 -34.59 15.48
C GLU A 343 -27.33 -35.02 15.62
N ASN A 344 -27.56 -36.16 16.26
CA ASN A 344 -28.90 -36.70 16.39
C ASN A 344 -29.75 -35.74 17.26
N PRO A 345 -30.88 -35.22 16.76
CA PRO A 345 -31.70 -34.26 17.48
C PRO A 345 -32.29 -34.81 18.79
N VAL A 346 -32.39 -36.14 18.92
CA VAL A 346 -32.79 -36.81 20.17
C VAL A 346 -31.73 -36.64 21.26
N CYS A 347 -30.46 -36.53 20.86
CA CYS A 347 -29.31 -36.38 21.75
C CYS A 347 -29.14 -34.97 22.30
N ALA A 348 -29.68 -33.95 21.60
CA ALA A 348 -29.68 -32.57 22.08
C ALA A 348 -30.52 -32.37 23.36
N GLY A 349 -31.47 -33.28 23.64
CA GLY A 349 -32.30 -33.26 24.85
C GLY A 349 -31.81 -34.14 26.00
N ALA A 350 -30.70 -34.88 25.82
CA ALA A 350 -30.16 -35.82 26.78
C ALA A 350 -28.73 -35.42 27.23
N PRO A 351 -28.21 -35.94 28.36
CA PRO A 351 -26.83 -35.72 28.79
C PRO A 351 -25.77 -36.24 27.80
N GLY A 352 -26.14 -37.22 26.96
CA GLY A 352 -25.32 -37.74 25.87
C GLY A 352 -25.95 -38.98 25.24
N CYS A 353 -25.34 -39.44 24.15
CA CYS A 353 -25.80 -40.55 23.32
C CYS A 353 -24.64 -41.45 22.87
N GLY A 354 -24.97 -42.65 22.43
CA GLY A 354 -24.03 -43.65 21.94
C GLY A 354 -23.41 -44.46 23.06
N THR A 355 -22.48 -45.36 22.73
CA THR A 355 -21.77 -46.16 23.73
C THR A 355 -20.99 -45.23 24.66
N TRP A 356 -21.31 -45.25 25.96
CA TRP A 356 -20.61 -44.44 26.94
C TRP A 356 -19.20 -45.00 27.17
N GLU A 357 -18.19 -44.16 26.97
CA GLU A 357 -16.81 -44.45 27.32
C GLU A 357 -16.39 -43.51 28.46
N PRO A 358 -15.73 -44.02 29.52
CA PRO A 358 -15.30 -43.16 30.60
C PRO A 358 -14.25 -42.16 30.10
N PRO A 359 -14.28 -40.91 30.59
CA PRO A 359 -13.36 -39.89 30.13
C PRO A 359 -11.91 -40.28 30.43
N LEU A 360 -11.01 -39.90 29.53
CA LEU A 360 -9.58 -40.09 29.70
C LEU A 360 -9.02 -38.96 30.58
N ILE A 361 -8.40 -39.32 31.71
CA ILE A 361 -7.67 -38.40 32.59
C ILE A 361 -6.17 -38.51 32.37
N ASN A 362 -5.45 -37.43 32.65
CA ASN A 362 -3.99 -37.42 32.53
C ASN A 362 -3.39 -38.40 33.54
N ASN A 363 -2.53 -39.31 33.06
CA ASN A 363 -1.86 -40.28 33.91
C ASN A 363 -0.77 -39.58 34.74
N PRO A 364 -0.87 -39.55 36.09
CA PRO A 364 0.15 -38.91 36.93
C PRO A 364 1.53 -39.56 36.83
N ALA A 365 1.60 -40.83 36.40
CA ALA A 365 2.85 -41.57 36.21
C ALA A 365 3.49 -41.35 34.84
N PHE A 366 2.83 -40.65 33.92
CA PHE A 366 3.37 -40.39 32.58
C PHE A 366 4.53 -39.39 32.63
N LYS A 367 5.73 -39.85 32.33
CA LYS A 367 6.94 -39.01 32.25
C LYS A 367 7.42 -38.81 30.80
N GLY A 368 6.90 -39.57 29.83
CA GLY A 368 7.28 -39.50 28.41
C GLY A 368 8.60 -40.23 28.13
N LYS A 369 9.24 -39.97 26.97
CA LYS A 369 10.55 -40.56 26.66
C LYS A 369 11.66 -39.85 27.43
N TRP A 370 12.50 -40.60 28.12
CA TRP A 370 13.61 -40.07 28.90
C TRP A 370 14.65 -39.44 27.97
N ARG A 371 15.19 -38.29 28.40
CA ARG A 371 16.28 -37.60 27.71
C ARG A 371 17.35 -37.24 28.73
N ALA A 372 18.60 -37.59 28.42
CA ALA A 372 19.74 -37.19 29.24
C ALA A 372 19.82 -35.65 29.36
N PRO A 373 20.21 -35.12 30.53
CA PRO A 373 20.50 -33.70 30.67
C PRO A 373 21.66 -33.31 29.73
N TYR A 374 21.65 -32.07 29.26
CA TYR A 374 22.71 -31.55 28.40
C TYR A 374 23.84 -30.94 29.24
N ILE A 375 25.07 -31.36 28.97
CA ILE A 375 26.30 -30.79 29.54
C ILE A 375 27.08 -30.03 28.48
N ASP A 376 27.91 -29.09 28.90
CA ASP A 376 28.80 -28.36 28.01
C ASP A 376 29.83 -29.34 27.42
N ASN A 377 29.97 -29.32 26.10
CA ASN A 377 30.82 -30.26 25.38
C ASN A 377 32.30 -29.89 25.58
N PRO A 378 33.12 -30.75 26.20
CA PRO A 378 34.55 -30.48 26.38
C PRO A 378 35.32 -30.35 25.07
N ASN A 379 34.80 -30.91 23.98
CA ASN A 379 35.41 -30.87 22.65
C ASN A 379 34.88 -29.73 21.75
N TYR A 380 34.06 -28.81 22.29
CA TYR A 380 33.55 -27.69 21.51
C TYR A 380 34.70 -26.76 21.09
N LYS A 381 34.96 -26.67 19.79
CA LYS A 381 36.02 -25.83 19.21
C LYS A 381 35.51 -24.48 18.73
N GLY A 382 34.23 -24.17 18.94
CA GLY A 382 33.57 -23.00 18.36
C GLY A 382 32.87 -23.31 17.04
N LYS A 383 32.09 -22.37 16.51
CA LYS A 383 31.54 -22.48 15.15
C LYS A 383 32.68 -22.37 14.13
N TRP A 384 32.83 -23.38 13.28
CA TRP A 384 33.89 -23.39 12.27
C TRP A 384 33.67 -22.26 11.26
N ARG A 385 34.76 -21.65 10.82
CA ARG A 385 34.80 -20.71 9.70
C ARG A 385 36.03 -21.02 8.85
N PRO A 386 35.95 -20.92 7.51
CA PRO A 386 37.11 -21.08 6.65
C PRO A 386 38.20 -20.07 6.99
N ARG A 387 39.47 -20.41 6.71
CA ARG A 387 40.58 -19.47 6.79
C ARG A 387 40.38 -18.28 5.84
N THR A 388 40.80 -17.09 6.25
CA THR A 388 40.82 -15.92 5.38
C THR A 388 42.07 -15.91 4.52
N ILE A 389 41.91 -15.67 3.22
CA ILE A 389 42.98 -15.51 2.24
C ILE A 389 42.88 -14.14 1.57
N PRO A 390 44.01 -13.55 1.14
CA PRO A 390 43.98 -12.33 0.34
C PRO A 390 43.16 -12.53 -0.93
N ASN A 391 42.28 -11.57 -1.24
CA ASN A 391 41.41 -11.64 -2.41
C ASN A 391 42.21 -11.34 -3.69
N PRO A 392 42.29 -12.28 -4.65
CA PRO A 392 43.00 -12.05 -5.91
C PRO A 392 42.32 -10.98 -6.80
N ASP A 393 41.02 -10.77 -6.63
CA ASP A 393 40.23 -9.79 -7.39
C ASP A 393 40.15 -8.42 -6.67
N TYR A 394 40.95 -8.21 -5.62
CA TYR A 394 40.94 -6.96 -4.87
C TYR A 394 41.42 -5.77 -5.71
N PHE A 395 40.62 -4.72 -5.74
CA PHE A 395 41.02 -3.41 -6.24
C PHE A 395 40.49 -2.29 -5.35
N GLU A 396 41.13 -1.14 -5.43
CA GLU A 396 40.71 0.08 -4.74
C GLU A 396 40.43 1.17 -5.77
N ASP A 397 39.15 1.50 -5.98
CA ASP A 397 38.74 2.71 -6.67
C ASP A 397 38.33 3.79 -5.66
N LYS A 398 38.91 4.98 -5.84
CA LYS A 398 38.68 6.18 -5.00
C LYS A 398 37.69 7.15 -5.65
N HIS A 399 37.39 6.97 -6.93
CA HIS A 399 36.56 7.88 -7.71
C HIS A 399 35.44 7.15 -8.49
N PRO A 400 34.54 6.41 -7.80
CA PRO A 400 33.41 5.74 -8.45
C PRO A 400 32.46 6.69 -9.18
N PHE A 401 32.50 8.00 -8.88
CA PHE A 401 31.73 9.02 -9.59
C PHE A 401 32.00 9.04 -11.11
N LYS A 402 33.17 8.58 -11.58
CA LYS A 402 33.53 8.57 -13.01
C LYS A 402 32.82 7.46 -13.78
N LEU A 403 31.50 7.61 -13.91
CA LEU A 403 30.62 6.70 -14.62
C LEU A 403 30.70 6.90 -16.15
N PRO A 404 30.19 5.95 -16.94
CA PRO A 404 30.07 6.13 -18.38
C PRO A 404 29.22 7.36 -18.73
N THR A 405 29.64 8.14 -19.73
CA THR A 405 28.91 9.32 -20.24
C THR A 405 27.45 9.00 -20.55
N VAL A 406 26.53 9.87 -20.14
CA VAL A 406 25.09 9.73 -20.42
C VAL A 406 24.74 10.46 -21.72
N GLY A 407 24.09 9.77 -22.65
CA GLY A 407 23.69 10.31 -23.95
C GLY A 407 22.18 10.41 -24.17
N ALA A 408 21.39 9.57 -23.50
CA ALA A 408 19.94 9.53 -23.63
C ALA A 408 19.27 9.20 -22.29
N ILE A 409 17.98 9.49 -22.20
CA ILE A 409 17.09 9.07 -21.11
C ILE A 409 16.07 8.08 -21.67
N GLY A 410 15.67 7.08 -20.89
CA GLY A 410 14.60 6.19 -21.29
C GLY A 410 13.85 5.57 -20.11
N PHE A 411 12.60 5.22 -20.36
CA PHE A 411 11.78 4.40 -19.48
C PHE A 411 11.68 3.02 -20.09
N GLU A 412 12.11 2.00 -19.37
CA GLU A 412 11.91 0.59 -19.72
C GLU A 412 11.25 -0.06 -18.51
N LEU A 413 9.94 -0.20 -18.60
CA LEU A 413 9.08 -0.50 -17.48
C LEU A 413 8.24 -1.73 -17.80
N TRP A 414 8.00 -2.51 -16.76
CA TRP A 414 6.95 -3.52 -16.74
C TRP A 414 6.00 -3.16 -15.60
N SER A 415 4.71 -3.14 -15.88
CA SER A 415 3.70 -2.77 -14.89
C SER A 415 2.40 -3.55 -15.05
N MET A 416 1.89 -4.05 -13.93
CA MET A 416 0.54 -4.62 -13.78
C MET A 416 -0.52 -3.54 -13.56
N SER A 417 -0.11 -2.35 -13.13
CA SER A 417 -0.98 -1.17 -13.02
C SER A 417 -0.91 -0.33 -14.29
N LYS A 418 -2.03 0.27 -14.67
CA LYS A 418 -2.13 1.25 -15.76
C LYS A 418 -2.17 2.67 -15.18
N ASP A 419 -2.13 3.66 -16.06
CA ASP A 419 -2.28 5.08 -15.74
C ASP A 419 -1.17 5.65 -14.84
N ILE A 420 0.06 5.15 -15.00
CA ILE A 420 1.25 5.77 -14.38
C ILE A 420 1.62 7.00 -15.19
N LEU A 421 1.58 8.18 -14.58
CA LEU A 421 1.90 9.45 -15.22
C LEU A 421 3.29 9.92 -14.80
N PHE A 422 4.10 10.27 -15.79
CA PHE A 422 5.42 10.86 -15.65
C PHE A 422 5.40 12.30 -16.13
N ASP A 423 6.00 13.20 -15.37
CA ASP A 423 6.05 14.62 -15.74
C ASP A 423 7.31 15.32 -15.21
N ASN A 424 7.56 16.54 -15.69
CA ASN A 424 8.56 17.48 -15.18
C ASN A 424 9.97 16.89 -15.04
N ILE A 425 10.40 16.18 -16.08
CA ILE A 425 11.73 15.59 -16.15
C ILE A 425 12.74 16.70 -16.38
N ILE A 426 13.79 16.77 -15.56
CA ILE A 426 14.92 17.69 -15.73
C ILE A 426 16.24 17.02 -15.33
N ILE A 427 17.28 17.27 -16.13
CA ILE A 427 18.66 16.86 -15.88
C ILE A 427 19.55 18.11 -15.95
N THR A 428 20.20 18.44 -14.85
CA THR A 428 21.03 19.65 -14.71
C THR A 428 22.28 19.38 -13.87
N ASP A 429 23.22 20.32 -13.87
CA ASP A 429 24.40 20.34 -13.01
C ASP A 429 24.28 21.33 -11.84
N GLU A 430 23.14 21.98 -11.66
CA GLU A 430 22.92 22.95 -10.58
C GLU A 430 21.57 22.77 -9.89
N TYR A 431 21.60 22.64 -8.56
CA TYR A 431 20.41 22.33 -7.77
C TYR A 431 19.35 23.44 -7.83
N TYR A 432 19.79 24.71 -7.87
CA TYR A 432 18.89 25.85 -7.95
C TYR A 432 17.99 25.81 -9.19
N VAL A 433 18.50 25.33 -10.33
CA VAL A 433 17.71 25.23 -11.57
C VAL A 433 16.62 24.17 -11.44
N ALA A 434 16.92 23.03 -10.79
CA ALA A 434 15.95 21.97 -10.53
C ALA A 434 14.89 22.39 -9.49
N GLU A 435 15.31 23.13 -8.46
CA GLU A 435 14.41 23.66 -7.43
C GLU A 435 13.43 24.69 -8.01
N GLN A 436 13.90 25.61 -8.86
CA GLN A 436 13.01 26.55 -9.54
C GLN A 436 12.04 25.85 -10.49
N TRP A 437 12.51 24.85 -11.24
CA TRP A 437 11.66 24.03 -12.08
C TRP A 437 10.53 23.37 -11.28
N ALA A 438 10.86 22.76 -10.12
CA ALA A 438 9.86 22.20 -9.20
C ALA A 438 8.97 23.27 -8.55
N ALA A 439 9.45 24.49 -8.36
CA ALA A 439 8.65 25.60 -7.84
C ALA A 439 7.58 26.04 -8.86
N ASP A 440 7.93 26.05 -10.14
CA ASP A 440 7.05 26.48 -11.22
C ASP A 440 5.98 25.43 -11.56
N THR A 441 6.24 24.14 -11.33
CA THR A 441 5.31 23.04 -11.60
C THR A 441 4.80 22.37 -10.32
N PHE A 442 5.59 21.47 -9.74
CA PHE A 442 5.23 20.61 -8.62
C PHE A 442 4.62 21.38 -7.44
N SER A 443 5.25 22.50 -7.06
CA SER A 443 4.82 23.29 -5.92
C SER A 443 3.46 23.94 -6.14
N LYS A 444 3.13 24.31 -7.39
CA LYS A 444 1.78 24.80 -7.75
C LYS A 444 0.74 23.68 -7.66
N LYS A 445 1.08 22.47 -8.15
CA LYS A 445 0.21 21.27 -8.04
C LYS A 445 -0.08 20.94 -6.58
N ARG A 446 0.96 20.88 -5.74
CA ARG A 446 0.83 20.64 -4.29
C ARG A 446 0.02 21.72 -3.59
N GLN A 447 0.16 22.99 -3.98
CA GLN A 447 -0.67 24.08 -3.46
C GLN A 447 -2.15 23.92 -3.84
N LYS A 448 -2.46 23.49 -5.06
CA LYS A 448 -3.82 23.17 -5.50
C LYS A 448 -4.41 22.03 -4.67
N ILE A 449 -3.72 20.90 -4.60
CA ILE A 449 -4.11 19.74 -3.78
C ILE A 449 -4.33 20.14 -2.31
N ALA A 450 -3.43 20.94 -1.73
CA ALA A 450 -3.57 21.43 -0.36
C ALA A 450 -4.81 22.32 -0.18
N LYS A 451 -5.15 23.17 -1.15
CA LYS A 451 -6.40 23.98 -1.13
C LYS A 451 -7.64 23.11 -1.26
N ASP A 452 -7.58 22.06 -2.08
CA ASP A 452 -8.70 21.16 -2.35
C ASP A 452 -8.96 20.17 -1.22
N SER A 453 -7.90 19.69 -0.56
CA SER A 453 -7.97 18.80 0.61
C SER A 453 -8.62 19.42 1.86
N VAL A 454 -8.91 20.73 1.86
CA VAL A 454 -9.66 21.36 2.95
C VAL A 454 -11.06 20.76 3.03
N THR A 455 -11.29 19.93 4.05
CA THR A 455 -12.55 19.23 4.35
C THR A 455 -13.74 20.19 4.29
N PHE A 456 -14.94 19.68 3.99
CA PHE A 456 -16.21 20.44 4.03
C PHE A 456 -16.33 21.35 5.25
N TRP A 457 -15.93 20.88 6.44
CA TRP A 457 -15.89 21.69 7.67
C TRP A 457 -14.88 22.85 7.61
N GLY A 458 -13.69 22.64 7.06
CA GLY A 458 -12.70 23.70 6.85
C GLY A 458 -13.16 24.74 5.83
N ARG A 459 -13.83 24.30 4.76
CA ARG A 459 -14.47 25.18 3.76
C ARG A 459 -15.61 25.99 4.39
N MET A 460 -16.47 25.34 5.18
CA MET A 460 -17.56 25.99 5.91
C MET A 460 -17.05 27.00 6.95
N MET A 461 -16.02 26.66 7.72
CA MET A 461 -15.41 27.57 8.71
C MET A 461 -14.76 28.79 8.04
N ARG A 462 -14.09 28.62 6.90
CA ARG A 462 -13.52 29.74 6.12
C ARG A 462 -14.63 30.63 5.53
N ALA A 463 -15.71 30.03 5.03
CA ALA A 463 -16.89 30.76 4.54
C ALA A 463 -17.61 31.53 5.67
N MET A 464 -17.72 30.94 6.87
CA MET A 464 -18.26 31.59 8.06
C MET A 464 -17.39 32.76 8.52
N ASN A 465 -16.07 32.64 8.43
CA ASN A 465 -15.13 33.71 8.77
C ASN A 465 -15.13 34.86 7.74
N ASN A 466 -15.35 34.56 6.45
CA ASN A 466 -15.40 35.58 5.40
C ASN A 466 -16.67 36.46 5.49
N ARG A 467 -17.78 35.93 6.02
CA ARG A 467 -19.03 36.70 6.22
C ARG A 467 -19.71 36.38 7.55
N PRO A 468 -19.15 36.83 8.69
CA PRO A 468 -19.63 36.44 10.01
C PRO A 468 -21.06 36.94 10.29
N LYS A 469 -21.45 38.10 9.73
CA LYS A 469 -22.76 38.70 9.93
C LYS A 469 -23.90 37.93 9.24
N THR A 470 -23.68 37.44 8.03
CA THR A 470 -24.72 36.70 7.28
C THR A 470 -24.95 35.33 7.88
N TRP A 471 -23.88 34.64 8.29
CA TRP A 471 -24.00 33.36 8.99
C TRP A 471 -24.61 33.53 10.38
N GLY A 472 -24.25 34.59 11.13
CA GLY A 472 -24.90 34.92 12.39
C GLY A 472 -26.41 35.13 12.24
N ALA A 473 -26.86 35.84 11.21
CA ALA A 473 -28.28 36.02 10.91
C ALA A 473 -28.97 34.69 10.56
N TYR A 474 -28.31 33.82 9.80
CA TYR A 474 -28.82 32.49 9.44
C TYR A 474 -28.98 31.58 10.67
N PHE A 475 -27.99 31.56 11.57
CA PHE A 475 -28.10 30.80 12.83
C PHE A 475 -29.24 31.31 13.72
N ILE A 476 -29.46 32.62 13.79
CA ILE A 476 -30.60 33.20 14.51
C ILE A 476 -31.92 32.77 13.83
N TYR A 477 -32.00 32.87 12.51
CA TYR A 477 -33.18 32.49 11.74
C TYR A 477 -33.54 31.01 11.92
N CYS A 478 -32.56 30.10 11.89
CA CYS A 478 -32.79 28.67 12.06
C CYS A 478 -33.02 28.26 13.53
N SER A 479 -32.43 28.96 14.50
CA SER A 479 -32.60 28.62 15.92
C SER A 479 -33.95 29.07 16.50
N LEU A 480 -34.50 30.20 16.04
CA LEU A 480 -35.80 30.70 16.50
C LEU A 480 -36.98 29.71 16.35
N PRO A 481 -37.20 29.03 15.21
CA PRO A 481 -38.27 28.05 15.08
C PRO A 481 -38.02 26.79 15.92
N VAL A 482 -36.76 26.38 16.08
CA VAL A 482 -36.39 25.24 16.94
C VAL A 482 -36.67 25.56 18.41
N ILE A 483 -36.27 26.75 18.88
CA ILE A 483 -36.57 27.22 20.24
C ILE A 483 -38.09 27.36 20.45
N GLY A 484 -38.81 27.90 19.45
CA GLY A 484 -40.26 27.99 19.47
C GLY A 484 -40.93 26.61 19.56
N TYR A 485 -40.42 25.62 18.84
CA TYR A 485 -40.91 24.25 18.87
C TYR A 485 -40.60 23.55 20.20
N ILE A 486 -39.39 23.71 20.74
CA ILE A 486 -39.03 23.20 22.07
C ILE A 486 -39.93 23.84 23.13
N TYR A 487 -40.15 25.15 23.07
CA TYR A 487 -41.05 25.85 23.99
C TYR A 487 -42.50 25.36 23.86
N TYR A 488 -42.97 25.10 22.63
CA TYR A 488 -44.27 24.50 22.38
C TYR A 488 -44.40 23.11 23.02
N LEU A 489 -43.39 22.24 22.84
CA LEU A 489 -43.34 20.91 23.47
C LEU A 489 -43.37 21.01 25.00
N PHE A 490 -42.59 21.92 25.59
CA PHE A 490 -42.61 22.17 27.04
C PHE A 490 -43.97 22.67 27.54
N ARG A 491 -44.66 23.53 26.77
CA ARG A 491 -46.02 23.97 27.12
C ARG A 491 -47.05 22.84 27.05
N CYS A 492 -46.99 22.01 26.01
CA CYS A 492 -47.86 20.84 25.89
C CYS A 492 -47.69 19.89 27.08
N VAL A 493 -46.46 19.61 27.51
CA VAL A 493 -46.19 18.78 28.69
C VAL A 493 -46.77 19.42 29.97
N LYS A 494 -46.67 20.75 30.12
CA LYS A 494 -47.20 21.47 31.29
C LYS A 494 -48.74 21.51 31.33
N GLU A 495 -49.40 21.59 30.19
CA GLU A 495 -50.87 21.57 30.09
C GLU A 495 -51.45 20.17 30.31
N VAL A 496 -50.80 19.12 29.81
CA VAL A 496 -51.15 17.73 30.14
C VAL A 496 -51.02 17.50 31.65
N ARG A 497 -49.96 18.00 32.29
CA ARG A 497 -49.78 17.86 33.75
C ARG A 497 -50.83 18.60 34.59
N ARG A 498 -51.49 19.64 34.04
CA ARG A 498 -52.60 20.36 34.71
C ARG A 498 -53.95 19.67 34.56
N LEU A 499 -54.20 18.94 33.46
CA LEU A 499 -55.47 18.27 33.19
C LEU A 499 -55.63 16.93 33.94
N TYR A 500 -54.54 16.34 34.45
CA TYR A 500 -54.54 15.07 35.18
C TYR A 500 -54.45 15.20 36.72
N CYS A 501 -54.77 16.37 37.30
CA CYS A 501 -54.77 16.58 38.75
C CYS A 501 -56.08 17.20 39.29
N GLN A 502 -57.15 16.41 39.41
CA GLN A 502 -57.98 16.19 40.64
C GLN A 502 -59.25 15.33 40.38
N PRO A 503 -59.89 14.73 41.41
CA PRO A 503 -60.03 13.27 41.54
C PRO A 503 -61.47 12.76 41.37
N CYS A 504 -61.64 11.50 40.91
CA CYS A 504 -62.91 10.79 40.99
C CYS A 504 -62.77 9.47 41.76
N ILE A 505 -63.60 9.36 42.80
CA ILE A 505 -63.76 8.29 43.78
C ILE A 505 -64.82 7.29 43.27
N ALA A 506 -64.61 6.00 43.58
CA ALA A 506 -65.53 4.84 43.52
C ALA A 506 -65.92 4.35 42.10
N ARG A 507 -65.98 3.05 41.76
CA ARG A 507 -66.34 1.84 42.52
C ARG A 507 -65.92 0.59 41.72
N GLN A 508 -65.51 -0.47 42.42
CA GLN A 508 -65.53 -1.92 42.09
C GLN A 508 -64.61 -2.51 40.99
N SER A 509 -63.64 -3.30 41.48
CA SER A 509 -62.90 -4.45 40.91
C SER A 509 -63.85 -5.59 40.43
N PRO A 510 -63.46 -6.60 39.59
CA PRO A 510 -62.11 -7.19 39.40
C PRO A 510 -61.63 -7.54 37.97
N LYS A 511 -60.29 -7.73 37.90
CA LYS A 511 -59.52 -8.69 37.07
C LYS A 511 -59.77 -8.76 35.55
N ASN A 512 -58.78 -8.33 34.75
CA ASN A 512 -57.95 -9.21 33.91
C ASN A 512 -56.97 -8.43 33.03
N ASN A 513 -55.78 -9.04 32.87
CA ASN A 513 -54.70 -8.87 31.89
C ASN A 513 -54.83 -7.80 30.79
N VAL A 514 -53.72 -7.08 30.54
CA VAL A 514 -52.89 -7.21 29.32
C VAL A 514 -51.85 -6.05 29.29
N GLU A 515 -50.57 -6.46 29.26
CA GLU A 515 -49.38 -5.87 28.61
C GLU A 515 -49.08 -4.37 28.73
N THR A 516 -48.08 -4.07 29.55
CA THR A 516 -47.24 -2.87 29.48
C THR A 516 -46.01 -3.13 28.60
N THR A 517 -45.97 -2.60 27.39
CA THR A 517 -44.73 -2.41 26.61
C THR A 517 -44.27 -0.96 26.78
N SER A 518 -43.33 -0.79 27.70
CA SER A 518 -42.55 0.43 27.90
C SER A 518 -41.29 0.32 27.03
N VAL A 519 -41.18 1.14 25.98
CA VAL A 519 -39.93 1.27 25.21
C VAL A 519 -39.25 2.56 25.66
N TYR A 520 -38.15 2.36 26.39
CA TYR A 520 -37.20 3.39 26.81
C TYR A 520 -36.49 4.01 25.60
N PHE A 521 -36.52 5.34 25.52
CA PHE A 521 -35.62 6.13 24.69
C PHE A 521 -34.23 6.14 25.35
N ALA A 522 -33.25 5.46 24.75
CA ALA A 522 -31.84 5.61 25.09
C ALA A 522 -31.18 6.57 24.09
N PHE A 523 -30.74 7.71 24.61
CA PHE A 523 -29.81 8.63 23.97
C PHE A 523 -28.44 7.94 23.83
N PHE A 524 -27.86 7.95 22.62
CA PHE A 524 -26.41 7.83 22.45
C PHE A 524 -25.92 8.97 21.54
N PHE A 525 -25.18 9.87 22.17
CA PHE A 525 -24.27 10.82 21.55
C PHE A 525 -22.84 10.29 21.82
N LEU A 526 -21.93 10.55 20.88
CA LEU A 526 -20.46 10.37 20.92
C LEU A 526 -19.95 8.98 20.48
N TYR A 527 -19.52 8.86 19.22
CA TYR A 527 -18.15 9.16 18.79
C TYR A 527 -18.11 9.46 17.29
#